data_AF-A0A7C3XL66-F1
#
_entry.id   AF-A0A7C3XL66-F1
#
_cell.length_a   1.000
_cell.length_b   1.000
_cell.length_c   1.000
_cell.angle_alpha   90.00
_cell.angle_beta   90.00
_cell.angle_gamma   90.00
#
_symmetry.space_group_name_H-M   'P 1'
#
loop_
_entity.id
_entity.type
_entity.pdbx_description
1 polymer ?
#
loop_
_entity_poly.entity_id
_entity_poly.type
_entity_poly.pdbx_seq_one_letter_code
_entity_poly.pdbx_strand_id
1 'polypeptide(L)' 'MSEFRHIVRIKGKDLDGSKKLVAALADLKGVGLNLAYAIINALRLDPKA' A
#
# COMPACT_ATOMS: atom_id res chain seq x y z
N MET A 1 -7.91 15.16 -4.92
CA MET A 1 -8.02 14.89 -3.47
C MET A 1 -8.45 13.44 -3.34
N SER A 2 -7.57 12.55 -2.86
CA SER A 2 -7.91 11.13 -2.71
C SER A 2 -8.85 10.96 -1.54
N GLU A 3 -10.02 10.37 -1.77
CA GLU A 3 -10.97 10.05 -0.72
C GLU A 3 -10.40 8.95 0.18
N PHE A 4 -10.56 9.09 1.49
CA PHE A 4 -10.14 8.08 2.44
C PHE A 4 -11.02 6.83 2.27
N ARG A 5 -10.37 5.68 2.10
CA ARG A 5 -11.04 4.38 1.96
C ARG A 5 -10.56 3.48 3.07
N HIS A 6 -11.47 3.03 3.92
CA HIS A 6 -11.14 2.09 5.00
C HIS A 6 -10.62 0.75 4.48
N ILE A 7 -11.09 0.32 3.31
CA ILE A 7 -10.70 -0.96 2.69
C ILE A 7 -10.42 -0.74 1.21
N VAL A 8 -9.28 -1.24 0.73
CA VAL A 8 -8.90 -1.25 -0.68
C VAL A 8 -8.54 -2.68 -1.09
N ARG A 9 -9.26 -3.24 -2.08
CA ARG A 9 -9.00 -4.61 -2.56
C ARG A 9 -8.00 -4.60 -3.71
N ILE A 10 -6.87 -5.29 -3.54
CA ILE A 10 -5.83 -5.47 -4.56
C ILE A 10 -5.50 -6.95 -4.68
N LYS A 11 -5.46 -7.49 -5.91
CA LYS A 11 -5.16 -8.92 -6.18
C LYS A 11 -6.02 -9.89 -5.34
N GLY A 12 -7.29 -9.54 -5.12
CA GLY A 12 -8.21 -10.35 -4.30
C GLY A 12 -7.95 -10.34 -2.80
N LYS A 13 -6.99 -9.54 -2.30
CA LYS A 13 -6.77 -9.30 -0.87
C LYS A 13 -7.30 -7.93 -0.46
N ASP A 14 -7.93 -7.87 0.69
CA ASP A 14 -8.34 -6.62 1.32
C ASP A 14 -7.17 -5.99 2.08
N LEU A 15 -6.90 -4.73 1.77
CA LEU A 15 -5.92 -3.89 2.43
C LEU A 15 -6.65 -2.88 3.29
N ASP A 16 -6.16 -2.71 4.52
CA ASP A 16 -6.67 -1.75 5.47
C ASP A 16 -6.08 -0.36 5.17
N GLY A 17 -6.95 0.60 4.90
CA GLY A 17 -6.55 1.99 4.59
C GLY A 17 -6.18 2.82 5.83
N SER A 18 -6.32 2.28 7.04
CA SER A 18 -5.78 2.91 8.26
C SER A 18 -4.28 2.67 8.44
N LYS A 19 -3.71 1.69 7.73
CA LYS A 19 -2.28 1.40 7.76
C LYS A 19 -1.54 2.33 6.81
N LYS A 20 -0.29 2.65 7.18
CA LYS A 20 0.66 3.32 6.28
C LYS A 20 0.77 2.57 4.96
N LEU A 21 0.86 3.30 3.85
CA LEU A 21 0.92 2.74 2.49
C LEU A 21 1.95 1.61 2.34
N VAL A 22 3.14 1.76 2.93
CA VAL A 22 4.20 0.73 2.91
C VAL A 22 3.76 -0.56 3.60
N ALA A 23 3.14 -0.44 4.77
CA ALA A 23 2.71 -1.60 5.56
C ALA A 23 1.53 -2.31 4.88
N ALA A 24 0.59 -1.54 4.33
CA ALA A 24 -0.51 -2.09 3.56
C ALA A 24 0.01 -2.86 2.33
N LEU A 25 0.92 -2.29 1.54
CA LEU A 25 1.46 -3.00 0.36
C LEU A 25 2.28 -4.24 0.74
N ALA A 26 3.02 -4.20 1.85
CA ALA A 26 3.79 -5.34 2.33
C ALA A 26 2.94 -6.50 2.86
N ASP A 27 1.65 -6.28 3.15
CA ASP A 27 0.72 -7.35 3.49
C ASP A 27 0.40 -8.24 2.27
N LEU A 28 0.66 -7.78 1.04
CA LEU A 28 0.36 -8.56 -0.15
C LEU A 28 1.34 -9.74 -0.29
N LYS A 29 0.84 -10.96 -0.48
CA LYS A 29 1.71 -12.14 -0.65
C LYS A 29 2.61 -11.97 -1.88
N GLY A 30 3.91 -11.96 -1.64
CA GLY A 30 4.95 -11.73 -2.65
C GLY A 30 5.47 -10.28 -2.72
N VAL A 31 4.93 -9.36 -1.91
CA VAL A 31 5.43 -7.99 -1.77
C VAL A 31 6.01 -7.83 -0.38
N GLY A 32 7.34 -7.78 -0.26
CA GLY A 32 8.01 -7.42 0.99
C GLY A 32 8.14 -5.90 1.15
N LEU A 33 8.62 -5.45 2.31
CA LEU A 33 8.82 -4.02 2.62
C LEU A 33 9.69 -3.31 1.56
N ASN A 34 10.80 -3.91 1.13
CA ASN A 34 11.69 -3.30 0.14
C ASN A 34 11.01 -3.15 -1.22
N LEU A 35 10.20 -4.14 -1.63
CA LEU A 35 9.45 -4.06 -2.88
C LEU A 35 8.32 -3.03 -2.78
N ALA A 36 7.63 -2.95 -1.64
CA ALA A 36 6.65 -1.91 -1.38
C ALA A 36 7.28 -0.51 -1.47
N TYR A 37 8.44 -0.28 -0.86
CA TYR A 37 9.18 0.98 -0.99
C TYR A 37 9.59 1.28 -2.43
N ALA A 38 10.10 0.29 -3.17
CA ALA A 38 10.46 0.47 -4.58
C ALA A 38 9.25 0.87 -5.44
N ILE A 39 8.09 0.22 -5.24
CA ILE A 39 6.85 0.54 -5.95
C ILE A 39 6.37 1.96 -5.61
N ILE A 40 6.35 2.31 -4.32
CA ILE A 40 5.94 3.65 -3.85
C ILE A 40 6.84 4.72 -4.44
N ASN A 41 8.16 4.51 -4.42
CA ASN A 41 9.13 5.45 -4.99
C ASN A 41 8.99 5.57 -6.51
N ALA A 42 8.80 4.45 -7.22
CA ALA A 42 8.58 4.44 -8.67
C ALA A 42 7.31 5.21 -9.07
N LEU A 43 6.25 5.10 -8.25
CA LEU A 43 4.98 5.80 -8.45
C LEU A 43 4.96 7.22 -7.85
N ARG A 44 6.07 7.66 -7.21
CA ARG A 44 6.19 8.94 -6.51
C ARG A 44 5.06 9.19 -5.50
N LEU A 45 4.64 8.14 -4.81
CA LEU A 45 3.65 8.19 -3.74
C LEU A 45 4.33 8.49 -2.40
N ASP A 46 3.59 9.02 -1.44
CA ASP A 46 4.11 9.23 -0.08
C ASP A 46 4.05 7.89 0.70
N PRO A 47 5.19 7.33 1.14
CA PRO A 47 5.22 6.10 1.95
C PRO A 47 4.56 6.24 3.32
N LYS A 48 4.37 7.46 3.82
CA LYS A 48 3.75 7.76 5.13
C LYS A 48 2.27 8.08 5.04
N ALA A 49 1.72 8.20 3.82
CA ALA A 49 0.28 8.37 3.61
C ALA A 49 -0.52 7.19 4.18
#